data_AF-G6FVT3-F1
#
_entry.id   AF-G6FVT3-F1
#
_cell.length_a   1.000
_cell.length_b   1.000
_cell.length_c   1.000
_cell.angle_alpha   90.00
_cell.angle_beta   90.00
_cell.angle_gamma   90.00
#
_symmetry.space_group_name_H-M   'P 1'
#
loop_
_entity.id
_entity.type
_entity.pdbx_description
1 polymer ?
#
loop_
_entity_poly.entity_id
_entity_poly.type
_entity_poly.pdbx_seq_one_letter_code
_entity_poly.pdbx_strand_id
1 'polypeptide(L)'
;MFTTLYRFDPVYYVHFKCNLRRIVDYPNLWNYLKDLYQQPGVKQTCNLDHIKRHYYRSHPKVNPTRIVPKGLLIDFDAPHHRDRLFAK
;
A
#
# COMPACT_ATOMS: atom_id res chain seq x y z
N MET A 1 12.33 1.12 0.99
CA MET A 1 11.34 0.04 1.20
C MET A 1 9.88 0.54 1.22
N PHE A 2 9.60 1.72 1.81
CA PHE A 2 8.25 2.32 1.87
C PHE A 2 7.43 2.28 0.57
N THR A 3 8.00 2.78 -0.52
CA THR A 3 7.33 2.94 -1.81
C THR A 3 6.77 1.62 -2.35
N THR A 4 7.46 0.50 -2.13
CA THR A 4 7.01 -0.83 -2.52
C THR A 4 5.84 -1.28 -1.63
N LEU A 5 5.97 -1.14 -0.31
CA LEU A 5 4.92 -1.55 0.64
C LEU A 5 3.62 -0.77 0.43
N TYR A 6 3.71 0.55 0.20
CA TYR A 6 2.56 1.41 -0.05
C TYR A 6 1.73 1.00 -1.28
N ARG A 7 2.38 0.41 -2.29
CA ARG A 7 1.73 -0.06 -3.53
C ARG A 7 1.30 -1.53 -3.48
N PHE A 8 1.72 -2.27 -2.45
CA PHE A 8 1.61 -3.72 -2.43
C PHE A 8 0.16 -4.19 -2.43
N ASP A 9 -0.63 -3.80 -1.43
CA ASP A 9 -2.01 -4.26 -1.29
C ASP A 9 -2.94 -3.72 -2.39
N PRO A 10 -2.87 -2.42 -2.80
CA PRO A 10 -3.74 -1.88 -3.84
C PRO A 10 -3.42 -2.39 -5.25
N VAL A 11 -2.17 -2.83 -5.49
CA VAL A 11 -1.68 -3.19 -6.82
C VAL A 11 -1.03 -4.57 -6.82
N TYR A 12 0.14 -4.75 -6.21
CA TYR A 12 0.98 -5.92 -6.45
C TYR A 12 0.31 -7.24 -6.03
N TYR A 13 -0.45 -7.20 -4.94
CA TYR A 13 -1.21 -8.34 -4.44
C TYR A 13 -2.13 -8.92 -5.51
N VAL A 14 -2.90 -8.08 -6.23
CA VAL A 14 -3.85 -8.52 -7.26
C VAL A 14 -3.23 -8.51 -8.66
N HIS A 15 -2.73 -7.34 -9.10
CA HIS A 15 -2.26 -7.10 -10.47
C HIS A 15 -1.04 -7.96 -10.83
N PHE A 16 -0.10 -8.11 -9.88
CA PHE A 16 1.10 -8.93 -10.07
C PHE A 16 1.02 -10.32 -9.44
N LYS A 17 -0.11 -10.66 -8.80
CA LYS A 17 -0.34 -11.97 -8.18
C LYS A 17 0.65 -12.30 -7.06
N CYS A 18 1.21 -11.28 -6.39
CA CYS A 18 2.03 -11.45 -5.20
C CYS A 18 1.13 -11.72 -3.97
N ASN A 19 0.35 -12.81 -4.01
CA ASN A 19 -0.90 -12.91 -3.25
C ASN A 19 -0.88 -13.91 -2.08
N LEU A 20 0.29 -14.30 -1.57
CA LEU A 20 0.37 -15.19 -0.39
C LEU A 20 -0.35 -14.56 0.83
N ARG A 21 -0.06 -13.29 1.14
CA ARG A 21 -0.70 -12.47 2.19
C ARG A 21 -0.55 -10.99 1.85
N ARG A 22 -1.46 -10.15 2.35
CA ARG A 22 -1.39 -8.69 2.18
C ARG A 22 -0.47 -8.08 3.24
N ILE A 23 0.02 -6.88 3.02
CA ILE A 23 0.78 -6.11 4.01
C ILE A 23 -0.05 -5.88 5.27
N VAL A 24 -1.35 -5.57 5.15
CA VAL A 24 -2.25 -5.42 6.32
C VAL A 24 -2.31 -6.67 7.22
N ASP A 25 -2.01 -7.85 6.68
CA ASP A 25 -2.03 -9.12 7.41
C ASP A 25 -0.70 -9.40 8.15
N TYR A 26 0.33 -8.55 7.97
CA TYR A 26 1.62 -8.63 8.66
C TYR A 26 1.75 -7.47 9.66
N PRO A 27 1.49 -7.69 10.97
CA PRO A 27 1.42 -6.60 11.95
C PRO A 27 2.64 -5.67 11.97
N ASN A 28 3.85 -6.25 11.90
CA ASN A 28 5.09 -5.46 11.94
C ASN A 28 5.32 -4.66 10.65
N LEU A 29 5.00 -5.23 9.47
CA LEU A 29 5.14 -4.53 8.18
C LEU A 29 4.04 -3.49 8.00
N TRP A 30 2.81 -3.80 8.42
CA TRP A 30 1.71 -2.87 8.38
C TRP A 30 1.97 -1.66 9.28
N ASN A 31 2.40 -1.90 10.51
CA ASN A 31 2.73 -0.81 11.43
C ASN A 31 3.99 -0.05 10.98
N TYR A 32 4.96 -0.71 10.34
CA TYR A 32 6.10 -0.01 9.71
C TYR A 32 5.65 0.94 8.59
N LEU A 33 4.75 0.47 7.72
CA LEU A 33 4.23 1.27 6.62
C LEU A 33 3.45 2.48 7.14
N LYS A 34 2.59 2.29 8.13
CA LYS A 34 1.82 3.38 8.76
C LYS A 34 2.72 4.40 9.46
N ASP A 35 3.72 3.95 10.23
CA ASP A 35 4.73 4.82 10.87
C ASP A 35 5.41 5.73 9.83
N LEU A 36 5.93 5.15 8.74
CA LEU A 36 6.54 5.94 7.66
C LEU A 36 5.54 6.86 6.95
N TYR A 37 4.31 6.41 6.71
CA TYR A 37 3.27 7.22 6.08
C TYR A 37 2.90 8.46 6.91
N GLN A 38 2.92 8.32 8.23
CA GLN A 38 2.56 9.36 9.20
C GLN A 38 3.71 10.34 9.50
N GLN A 39 4.92 10.11 8.97
CA GLN A 39 6.02 11.06 9.08
C GLN A 39 5.69 12.39 8.37
N PRO A 40 6.14 13.55 8.90
CA PRO A 40 5.86 14.86 8.32
C PRO A 40 6.25 14.92 6.83
N GLY A 41 5.32 15.34 5.98
CA GLY A 41 5.55 15.51 4.54
C GLY A 41 5.36 14.25 3.67
N VAL A 42 5.28 13.05 4.25
CA VAL A 42 5.19 11.80 3.46
C VAL A 42 3.81 11.63 2.83
N LYS A 43 2.73 11.83 3.59
CA LYS A 43 1.34 11.72 3.12
C LYS A 43 1.06 12.55 1.86
N GLN A 44 1.65 13.74 1.75
CA GLN A 44 1.49 14.67 0.63
C GLN A 44 2.06 14.12 -0.68
N THR A 45 3.02 13.19 -0.60
CA THR A 45 3.63 12.53 -1.77
C THR A 45 2.83 11.32 -2.25
N CYS A 46 1.78 10.93 -1.53
CA CYS A 46 1.10 9.66 -1.66
C CYS A 46 -0.26 9.80 -2.38
N ASN A 47 -0.39 9.25 -3.58
CA ASN A 47 -1.63 9.28 -4.36
C ASN A 47 -2.02 7.87 -4.86
N LEU A 48 -2.89 7.17 -4.12
CA LEU A 48 -3.33 5.81 -4.47
C LEU A 48 -4.09 5.75 -5.79
N ASP A 49 -4.87 6.79 -6.08
CA ASP A 49 -5.70 6.83 -7.28
C ASP A 49 -4.84 6.90 -8.55
N HIS A 50 -3.82 7.77 -8.56
CA HIS A 50 -2.83 7.84 -9.63
C HIS A 50 -2.08 6.51 -9.77
N ILE A 51 -1.62 5.92 -8.66
CA ILE A 51 -0.92 4.62 -8.65
C ILE A 51 -1.79 3.54 -9.29
N LYS A 52 -3.03 3.35 -8.83
CA LYS A 52 -3.92 2.30 -9.34
C LYS A 52 -4.20 2.50 -10.82
N ARG A 53 -4.55 3.71 -11.26
CA ARG A 53 -4.81 3.99 -12.67
C ARG A 53 -3.60 3.68 -13.54
N HIS A 54 -2.40 4.06 -13.11
CA HIS A 54 -1.18 3.75 -13.85
C HIS A 54 -1.01 2.24 -14.04
N TYR A 55 -1.05 1.44 -12.97
CA TYR A 55 -0.81 0.00 -13.09
C TYR A 55 -1.91 -0.75 -13.84
N TYR A 56 -3.18 -0.49 -13.54
CA TYR A 56 -4.29 -1.25 -14.11
C TYR A 56 -4.64 -0.82 -15.55
N ARG A 57 -4.29 0.40 -15.99
CA ARG A 57 -4.56 0.86 -17.37
C ARG A 57 -3.36 0.71 -18.31
N SER A 58 -2.13 0.88 -17.82
CA SER A 58 -0.93 0.89 -18.67
C SER A 58 -0.37 -0.50 -19.00
N HIS A 59 -0.86 -1.56 -18.34
CA HIS A 59 -0.40 -2.93 -18.55
C HIS A 59 -1.47 -3.81 -19.24
N PRO A 60 -1.80 -3.57 -20.52
CA PRO A 60 -2.87 -4.31 -21.21
C PRO A 60 -2.56 -5.80 -21.38
N LYS A 61 -1.29 -6.21 -21.37
CA LYS A 61 -0.90 -7.63 -21.38
C LYS A 61 -1.27 -8.36 -20.07
N VAL A 62 -1.30 -7.63 -18.95
CA VAL A 62 -1.61 -8.18 -17.62
C VAL A 62 -3.08 -7.99 -17.28
N ASN A 63 -3.65 -6.83 -17.60
CA ASN A 63 -5.06 -6.49 -17.39
C ASN A 63 -5.70 -5.96 -18.70
N PRO A 64 -6.15 -6.86 -19.59
CA PRO A 64 -6.73 -6.47 -20.89
C PRO A 64 -7.97 -5.58 -20.75
N THR A 65 -8.78 -5.81 -19.72
CA THR A 65 -10.04 -5.07 -19.48
C THR A 65 -9.81 -3.62 -19.04
N ARG A 66 -8.61 -3.30 -18.55
CA ARG A 66 -8.25 -2.00 -17.96
C ARG A 66 -9.15 -1.55 -16.80
N ILE A 67 -9.91 -2.47 -16.22
CA ILE A 67 -10.73 -2.22 -15.03
C ILE A 67 -9.80 -1.92 -13.87
N VAL A 68 -10.07 -0.82 -13.17
CA VAL A 68 -9.36 -0.41 -11.96
C VAL A 68 -10.20 -0.85 -10.76
N PRO A 69 -9.75 -1.80 -9.92
CA PRO A 69 -10.50 -2.24 -8.76
C PRO A 69 -10.79 -1.10 -7.78
N LYS A 70 -11.96 -1.09 -7.14
CA LYS A 70 -12.31 -0.08 -6.13
C LYS A 70 -11.65 -0.33 -4.76
N GLY A 71 -11.60 -1.57 -4.29
CA GLY A 71 -10.98 -1.95 -2.99
C GLY A 71 -9.47 -1.70 -2.93
N LEU A 72 -8.78 -1.85 -1.78
CA LEU A 72 -9.20 -2.16 -0.41
C LEU A 72 -9.54 -0.89 0.39
N LEU A 73 -10.37 -1.01 1.44
CA LEU A 73 -10.47 0.04 2.46
C LEU A 73 -9.20 -0.03 3.32
N ILE A 74 -8.25 0.86 3.06
CA ILE A 74 -6.97 0.91 3.78
C ILE A 74 -6.93 2.21 4.55
N ASP A 75 -6.78 2.10 5.87
CA ASP A 75 -6.62 3.23 6.77
C ASP A 75 -5.14 3.34 7.19
N PHE A 76 -4.39 4.18 6.48
CA PHE A 76 -2.99 4.47 6.82
C PHE A 76 -2.84 5.42 8.00
N ASP A 77 -3.91 6.14 8.39
CA ASP A 77 -3.92 7.09 9.49
C ASP A 77 -4.20 6.39 10.85
N ALA A 78 -4.62 5.13 10.84
CA ALA A 78 -4.77 4.32 12.04
C ALA A 78 -3.47 4.27 12.89
N PRO A 79 -3.54 4.24 14.23
CA PRO A 79 -2.36 4.16 15.08
C PRO A 79 -1.44 2.98 14.73
N HIS A 80 -0.13 3.20 14.66
CA HIS A 80 0.85 2.14 14.32
C HIS A 80 1.48 1.46 15.55
N HIS A 81 1.38 2.07 16.73
CA HIS A 81 1.90 1.51 18.00
C HIS A 81 3.36 1.03 17.91
N ARG A 82 4.21 1.73 17.13
CA ARG A 82 5.64 1.39 17.01
C ARG A 82 6.51 2.08 18.05
N ASP A 83 6.05 3.19 18.62
CA ASP A 83 6.80 3.97 19.60
C ASP A 83 7.15 3.13 20.84
N ARG A 84 6.26 2.19 21.22
CA ARG A 84 6.49 1.23 22.32
C ARG A 84 7.71 0.32 22.14
N LEU A 85 8.20 0.15 20.90
CA LEU A 85 9.36 -0.69 20.60
C LEU A 85 10.69 0.05 20.80
N PHE A 86 10.64 1.37 20.92
CA PHE A 86 11.80 2.26 20.95
C PHE A 86 11.82 3.19 22.17
N ALA A 87 10.74 3.23 22.95
CA ALA A 87 10.73 3.83 24.27
C ALA A 87 11.74 3.09 25.17
N LYS A 88 12.72 3.84 25.68
CA LYS A 88 13.61 3.39 26.76
C LYS A 88 12.88 3.47 28.09
#